data_AF-D4YMP7-F1
#
_entry.id   AF-D4YMP7-F1
#
_cell.length_a   1.000
_cell.length_b   1.000
_cell.length_c   1.000
_cell.angle_alpha   90.00
_cell.angle_beta   90.00
_cell.angle_gamma   90.00
#
_symmetry.space_group_name_H-M   'P 1'
#
loop_
_entity.id
_entity.type
_entity.pdbx_description
1 polymer ?
#
loop_
_entity_poly.entity_id
_entity_poly.type
_entity_poly.pdbx_seq_one_letter_code
_entity_poly.pdbx_strand_id
1 'polypeptide(L)'
;MKSVIPARKRRQFAQETRLAKVRRARKIDRILAQVFPDARAELDFTNPFELLIATVLSAQTTDVRVNQVTPALFARYPSAHELA
;
A
#
# COMPACT_ATOMS: atom_id res chain seq x y z
N MET A 1 19.55 -27.09 -36.08
CA MET A 1 20.27 -26.77 -34.81
C MET A 1 19.29 -26.08 -33.87
N LYS A 2 18.75 -26.78 -32.87
CA LYS A 2 17.89 -26.17 -31.83
C LYS A 2 18.80 -25.80 -30.65
N SER A 3 19.11 -24.51 -30.54
CA SER A 3 19.79 -23.97 -29.37
C SER A 3 18.85 -24.04 -28.17
N VAL A 4 19.21 -24.84 -27.17
CA VAL A 4 18.48 -24.95 -25.91
C VAL A 4 18.95 -23.81 -25.02
N ILE A 5 18.10 -22.78 -24.87
CA ILE A 5 18.30 -21.70 -23.89
C ILE A 5 18.15 -22.32 -22.49
N PRO A 6 19.15 -22.24 -21.60
CA PRO A 6 19.04 -22.82 -20.28
C PRO A 6 18.03 -22.03 -19.43
N ALA A 7 17.05 -22.74 -18.87
CA ALA A 7 16.07 -22.17 -17.96
C ALA A 7 16.79 -21.47 -16.78
N ARG A 8 16.52 -20.18 -16.60
CA ARG A 8 17.08 -19.34 -15.53
C ARG A 8 16.67 -19.97 -14.19
N LYS A 9 17.60 -20.62 -13.48
CA LYS A 9 17.37 -21.19 -12.14
C LYS A 9 16.77 -20.09 -11.25
N ARG A 10 15.50 -20.24 -10.86
CA ARG A 10 14.90 -19.46 -9.76
C ARG A 10 15.87 -19.60 -8.59
N ARG A 11 16.48 -18.48 -8.15
CA ARG A 11 17.22 -18.45 -6.89
C ARG A 11 16.21 -18.84 -5.82
N GLN A 12 16.23 -20.11 -5.42
CA GLN A 12 15.58 -20.55 -4.21
C GLN A 12 16.33 -19.83 -3.09
N PHE A 13 15.77 -18.76 -2.57
CA PHE A 13 16.20 -18.25 -1.29
C PHE A 13 16.09 -19.44 -0.34
N ALA A 14 17.23 -19.95 0.14
CA ALA A 14 17.23 -20.94 1.21
C ALA A 14 16.31 -20.38 2.30
N GLN A 15 15.37 -21.20 2.77
CA GLN A 15 14.40 -20.77 3.78
C GLN A 15 15.18 -20.23 4.98
N GLU A 16 15.19 -18.92 5.13
CA GLU A 16 15.97 -18.24 6.15
C GLU A 16 15.46 -18.63 7.54
N THR A 17 16.34 -18.69 8.54
CA THR A 17 15.88 -18.89 9.92
C THR A 17 15.00 -17.71 10.35
N ARG A 18 14.07 -17.95 11.27
CA ARG A 18 13.23 -16.89 11.85
C ARG A 18 14.06 -15.69 12.35
N LEU A 19 15.21 -15.95 12.97
CA LEU A 19 16.11 -14.91 13.47
C LEU A 19 16.71 -14.09 12.32
N ALA A 20 17.15 -14.74 11.24
CA ALA A 20 17.66 -14.06 10.05
C ALA A 20 16.57 -13.19 9.39
N LYS A 21 15.33 -13.70 9.28
CA LYS A 21 14.16 -12.96 8.78
C LYS A 21 13.90 -11.68 9.57
N VAL A 22 13.87 -11.78 10.90
CA VAL A 22 13.65 -10.63 11.79
C VAL A 22 14.78 -9.60 11.67
N ARG A 23 16.04 -10.04 11.62
CA ARG A 23 17.19 -9.14 11.43
C ARG A 23 17.11 -8.39 10.10
N ARG A 24 16.71 -9.08 9.02
CA ARG A 24 16.54 -8.49 7.70
C ARG A 24 15.38 -7.49 7.68
N ALA A 25 14.22 -7.83 8.24
CA ALA A 25 13.07 -6.94 8.36
C ALA A 25 13.43 -5.64 9.11
N ARG A 26 14.08 -5.75 10.28
CA ARG A 26 14.54 -4.58 11.05
C ARG A 26 15.60 -3.73 10.33
N LYS A 27 16.41 -4.33 9.47
CA LYS A 27 17.36 -3.57 8.64
C LYS A 27 16.61 -2.78 7.57
N ILE A 28 15.66 -3.41 6.89
CA ILE A 28 14.82 -2.76 5.86
C ILE A 28 14.01 -1.62 6.47
N ASP A 29 13.34 -1.87 7.60
CA ASP A 29 12.53 -0.89 8.32
C ASP A 29 13.33 0.38 8.66
N ARG A 30 14.54 0.23 9.21
CA ARG A 30 15.45 1.37 9.48
C ARG A 30 15.83 2.15 8.23
N ILE A 31 16.05 1.47 7.10
CA ILE A 31 16.35 2.14 5.83
C ILE A 31 15.11 2.89 5.34
N LEU A 32 13.93 2.28 5.40
CA LEU A 32 12.68 2.92 5.00
C LEU A 32 12.39 4.18 5.84
N ALA A 33 12.58 4.10 7.16
CA ALA A 33 12.42 5.24 8.05
C ALA A 33 13.38 6.40 7.73
N GLN A 34 14.60 6.10 7.25
CA GLN A 34 15.56 7.12 6.83
C GLN A 34 15.25 7.71 5.44
N VAL A 35 14.80 6.86 4.51
CA VAL A 35 14.54 7.25 3.11
C VAL A 35 13.21 8.00 2.98
N PHE A 36 12.22 7.66 3.80
CA PHE A 36 10.87 8.24 3.78
C PHE A 36 10.47 8.76 5.18
N PRO A 37 11.14 9.81 5.69
CA PRO A 37 10.93 10.29 7.06
C PRO A 37 9.50 10.81 7.32
N ASP A 38 8.82 11.28 6.28
CA ASP A 38 7.49 11.89 6.36
C ASP A 38 6.37 11.00 5.77
N ALA A 39 6.61 9.68 5.68
CA ALA A 39 5.64 8.74 5.14
C ALA A 39 4.31 8.78 5.94
N ARG A 40 3.22 9.09 5.24
CA ARG A 40 1.86 9.17 5.76
C ARG A 40 0.87 8.69 4.69
N ALA A 41 -0.40 8.50 5.05
CA ALA A 41 -1.44 8.21 4.07
C ALA A 41 -1.53 9.37 3.05
N GLU A 42 -1.63 9.04 1.76
CA GLU A 42 -1.79 10.03 0.67
C GLU A 42 -3.27 10.34 0.37
N LEU A 43 -4.21 9.60 0.99
CA LEU A 43 -5.63 9.87 0.90
C LEU A 43 -6.01 11.15 1.66
N ASP A 44 -6.84 11.98 1.04
CA ASP A 44 -7.38 13.21 1.65
C ASP A 44 -8.63 12.89 2.48
N PHE A 45 -8.60 13.20 3.77
CA PHE A 45 -9.72 13.02 4.71
C PHE A 45 -9.60 13.97 5.92
N THR A 46 -10.73 14.27 6.55
CA THR A 46 -10.82 15.14 7.74
C THR A 46 -11.26 14.40 8.99
N ASN A 47 -11.82 13.20 8.83
CA ASN A 47 -12.38 12.40 9.93
C ASN A 47 -12.30 10.88 9.64
N PRO A 48 -12.53 10.02 10.65
CA PRO A 48 -12.44 8.58 10.49
C PRO A 48 -13.43 7.96 9.49
N PHE A 49 -14.61 8.55 9.32
CA PHE A 49 -15.61 8.07 8.35
C PHE A 49 -15.11 8.28 6.92
N GLU A 50 -14.61 9.47 6.60
CA GLU A 50 -14.02 9.77 5.31
C GLU A 50 -12.82 8.85 5.00
N LEU A 51 -11.94 8.62 5.98
CA LEU A 51 -10.81 7.71 5.81
C LEU A 51 -11.26 6.27 5.52
N LEU A 52 -12.29 5.78 6.21
CA LEU A 52 -12.84 4.46 5.98
C LEU A 52 -13.35 4.33 4.54
N ILE A 53 -14.15 5.29 4.08
CA ILE A 53 -14.71 5.26 2.73
C ILE A 53 -13.60 5.42 1.68
N ALA A 54 -12.66 6.35 1.86
CA ALA A 54 -11.52 6.54 0.96
C ALA A 54 -10.66 5.26 0.87
N THR A 55 -10.48 4.53 1.97
CA THR A 55 -9.76 3.24 1.99
C THR A 55 -10.52 2.15 1.24
N VAL A 56 -11.86 2.09 1.35
CA VAL A 56 -12.65 1.14 0.57
C VAL A 56 -12.55 1.46 -0.93
N LEU A 57 -12.62 2.74 -1.29
CA LEU A 57 -12.52 3.19 -2.67
C LEU A 57 -11.12 2.99 -3.27
N SER A 58 -10.05 3.00 -2.47
CA SER A 58 -8.67 2.85 -2.95
C SER A 58 -8.35 1.43 -3.46
N ALA A 59 -9.21 0.45 -3.18
CA ALA A 59 -9.07 -0.90 -3.69
C ALA A 59 -8.97 -0.91 -5.23
N GLN A 60 -7.84 -1.39 -5.74
CA GLN A 60 -7.55 -1.50 -7.18
C GLN A 60 -7.62 -0.17 -7.95
N THR A 61 -7.34 0.95 -7.28
CA THR A 61 -7.23 2.28 -7.91
C THR A 61 -6.03 3.04 -7.32
N THR A 62 -5.92 4.33 -7.61
CA THR A 62 -4.86 5.21 -7.09
C THR A 62 -5.44 6.24 -6.14
N ASP A 63 -4.66 6.66 -5.15
CA ASP A 63 -5.04 7.69 -4.18
C ASP A 63 -5.40 9.01 -4.89
N VAL A 64 -4.69 9.36 -5.97
CA VAL A 64 -5.03 10.51 -6.84
C VAL A 64 -6.46 10.41 -7.38
N ARG A 65 -6.88 9.23 -7.86
CA ARG A 65 -8.23 9.03 -8.38
C ARG A 65 -9.28 9.07 -7.26
N VAL A 66 -8.96 8.55 -6.08
CA VAL A 66 -9.83 8.63 -4.91
C VAL A 66 -10.02 10.09 -4.48
N ASN A 67 -8.93 10.84 -4.31
CA ASN A 67 -8.97 12.25 -3.89
C ASN A 67 -9.67 13.17 -4.91
N GLN A 68 -9.72 12.78 -6.20
CA GLN A 68 -10.53 13.48 -7.21
C GLN A 68 -12.04 13.31 -7.01
N VAL A 69 -12.49 12.16 -6.50
CA VAL A 69 -13.93 11.84 -6.40
C VAL A 69 -14.50 12.08 -5.01
N THR A 70 -13.69 11.96 -3.96
CA THR A 70 -14.13 12.07 -2.57
C THR A 70 -14.70 13.44 -2.19
N PRO A 71 -14.27 14.61 -2.70
CA PRO A 71 -14.88 15.89 -2.32
C PRO A 71 -16.37 15.97 -2.67
N ALA A 72 -16.74 15.53 -3.88
CA ALA A 72 -18.14 15.50 -4.30
C ALA A 72 -18.94 14.43 -3.55
N LEU A 73 -18.33 13.28 -3.28
CA LEU A 73 -18.96 12.20 -2.51
C LEU A 73 -19.26 12.65 -1.07
N PHE A 74 -18.30 13.26 -0.38
CA PHE A 74 -18.44 13.68 1.02
C PHE A 74 -19.31 14.91 1.19
N ALA A 75 -19.34 15.81 0.20
CA ALA A 75 -20.32 16.90 0.19
C ALA A 75 -21.75 16.38 0.09
N ARG A 76 -21.97 15.29 -0.68
CA ARG A 76 -23.28 14.66 -0.83
C ARG A 76 -23.66 13.75 0.34
N TYR A 77 -22.68 13.06 0.91
CA TYR A 77 -22.84 12.08 1.98
C TYR A 77 -21.89 12.39 3.13
N PRO A 78 -22.18 13.42 3.95
CA PRO A 78 -21.26 13.90 4.98
C PRO A 78 -21.13 12.98 6.20
N SER A 79 -21.97 11.95 6.32
CA SER A 79 -21.93 11.00 7.42
C SER A 79 -22.38 9.60 6.98
N ALA A 80 -22.09 8.60 7.81
CA ALA A 80 -22.53 7.23 7.58
C ALA A 80 -24.07 7.11 7.47
N HIS A 81 -24.82 7.95 8.18
CA HIS A 81 -26.29 7.95 8.12
C HIS A 81 -26.80 8.47 6.77
N GLU A 82 -26.18 9.51 6.21
CA GLU A 82 -26.56 10.05 4.90
C GLU A 82 -26.20 9.10 3.74
N LEU A 83 -25.16 8.28 3.92
CA LEU A 83 -24.70 7.32 2.92
C LEU A 83 -25.59 6.06 2.81
N ALA A 84 -26.31 5.70 3.88
CA ALA A 84 -27.08 4.46 4.00
C ALA A 84 -28.43 4.51 3.25
#